data_AF-A0A428PPS3-F1
#
_entry.id   AF-A0A428PPS3-F1
#
_cell.length_a   1.000
_cell.length_b   1.000
_cell.length_c   1.000
_cell.angle_alpha   90.00
_cell.angle_beta   90.00
_cell.angle_gamma   90.00
#
_symmetry.space_group_name_H-M   'P 1'
#
loop_
_entity.id
_entity.type
_entity.pdbx_description
1 polymer ?
#
loop_
_entity_poly.entity_id
_entity_poly.type
_entity_poly.pdbx_seq_one_letter_code
_entity_poly.pdbx_strand_id
1 'polypeptide(L)'
;MDVEIPTKEHKSQQLDQLQRSPSMSIMDGHHRTIHGKPFTVWTAMGIGHSITNTAITLIVGLASGAALGGPPLFIYGFIIMAIIAFAVAISLGELASALPHSGGQYYCVAVLAPPSCRRFLSYVTGIVGSNHNPRRNIPQALLVTVALGTATGFPIILALFLSAPSVETIVNSATPSLQIFYDAFSQNTAAALGLQSIVLVSAAGAIIGIHTWQSRIAWAFSKDKAFPFHRFLSQIAPEPYGTPIYAHIWSCCWTAVLGCIYMGSQLAFNSLVSGGILLQYIAYSTCIACLLWHGRSKITPGPFWFPKLGLVANIVVLVWTLIALVFYCFPSFIPVEADLMSYVSCVIVGVFLYALVYWVAFGRKEYQTPEPEQYD
;
A
#
# COMPACT_ATOMS: atom_id res chain seq x y z
N MET A 1 -48.48 -14.19 48.91
CA MET A 1 -47.69 -14.72 47.78
C MET A 1 -46.36 -13.99 47.88
N ASP A 2 -45.55 -14.41 48.86
CA ASP A 2 -44.33 -13.70 49.24
C ASP A 2 -43.19 -14.23 48.38
N VAL A 3 -42.62 -13.33 47.58
CA VAL A 3 -41.49 -13.62 46.70
C VAL A 3 -40.23 -13.50 47.54
N GLU A 4 -39.69 -14.65 47.92
CA GLU A 4 -38.44 -14.76 48.68
C GLU A 4 -37.25 -14.32 47.80
N ILE A 5 -36.52 -13.30 48.25
CA ILE A 5 -35.33 -12.77 47.56
C ILE A 5 -34.15 -13.69 47.88
N PRO A 6 -33.45 -14.26 46.87
CA PRO A 6 -32.43 -15.28 47.14
C PRO A 6 -31.20 -14.67 47.81
N THR A 7 -30.83 -15.24 48.95
CA THR A 7 -29.65 -14.87 49.76
C THR A 7 -28.34 -15.17 49.02
N LYS A 8 -27.30 -14.38 49.31
CA LYS A 8 -26.00 -14.41 48.61
C LYS A 8 -25.35 -15.80 48.56
N GLU A 9 -25.58 -16.65 49.56
CA GLU A 9 -25.06 -18.03 49.59
C GLU A 9 -25.65 -18.92 48.49
N HIS A 10 -26.91 -18.70 48.11
CA HIS A 10 -27.58 -19.49 47.07
C HIS A 10 -27.02 -19.19 45.66
N LYS A 11 -26.61 -17.94 45.42
CA LYS A 11 -25.93 -17.55 44.16
C LYS A 11 -24.51 -18.11 44.07
N SER A 12 -23.76 -18.14 45.17
CA SER A 12 -22.42 -18.76 45.19
C SER A 12 -22.49 -20.27 44.99
N GLN A 13 -23.49 -20.95 45.55
CA GLN A 13 -23.68 -22.39 45.34
C GLN A 13 -24.13 -22.73 43.91
N GLN A 14 -24.93 -21.88 43.26
CA GLN A 14 -25.27 -22.03 41.84
C GLN A 14 -24.08 -21.79 40.91
N LEU A 15 -23.19 -20.84 41.24
CA LEU A 15 -21.94 -20.59 40.50
C LEU A 15 -20.95 -21.76 40.63
N ASP A 16 -20.82 -22.33 41.84
CA ASP A 16 -20.00 -23.53 42.06
C ASP A 16 -20.56 -24.77 41.36
N GLN A 17 -21.89 -24.89 41.25
CA GLN A 17 -22.54 -25.98 40.49
C GLN A 17 -22.39 -25.81 38.97
N LEU A 18 -22.40 -24.58 38.45
CA LEU A 18 -22.09 -24.29 37.04
C LEU A 18 -20.62 -24.54 36.70
N GLN A 19 -19.70 -24.33 37.66
CA GLN A 19 -18.27 -24.65 37.50
C GLN A 19 -17.95 -26.14 37.63
N ARG A 20 -18.82 -26.93 38.27
CA ARG A 20 -18.65 -28.39 38.47
C ARG A 20 -19.45 -29.27 37.51
N SER A 21 -20.25 -28.69 36.63
CA SER A 21 -20.87 -29.41 35.51
C SER A 21 -19.74 -29.91 34.58
N PRO A 22 -19.66 -31.23 34.30
CA PRO A 22 -18.79 -31.71 33.25
C PRO A 22 -19.35 -31.17 31.95
N SER A 23 -18.62 -30.24 31.32
CA SER A 23 -18.91 -29.70 30.00
C SER A 23 -19.33 -30.84 29.09
N MET A 24 -20.59 -30.81 28.65
CA MET A 24 -21.14 -31.77 27.72
C MET A 24 -20.24 -31.79 26.48
N SER A 25 -19.53 -32.90 26.33
CA SER A 25 -18.61 -33.20 25.25
C SER A 25 -19.36 -33.11 23.91
N ILE A 26 -19.07 -32.06 23.15
CA ILE A 26 -19.21 -32.10 21.70
C ILE A 26 -17.83 -32.44 21.15
N MET A 27 -17.66 -33.75 20.93
CA MET A 27 -16.76 -34.41 19.97
C MET A 27 -15.34 -33.85 19.79
N ASP A 28 -14.40 -34.64 20.31
CA ASP A 28 -13.07 -34.95 19.79
C ASP A 28 -12.50 -34.09 18.65
N GLY A 29 -11.48 -33.33 19.01
CA GLY A 29 -10.51 -32.80 18.06
C GLY A 29 -9.44 -32.04 18.82
N HIS A 30 -8.24 -32.61 18.90
CA HIS A 30 -7.06 -31.97 19.50
C HIS A 30 -6.90 -30.52 18.99
N HIS A 31 -7.32 -29.54 19.78
CA HIS A 31 -6.82 -28.17 19.69
C HIS A 31 -5.39 -28.16 20.23
N ARG A 32 -4.46 -28.73 19.44
CA ARG A 32 -3.07 -28.33 19.54
C ARG A 32 -3.04 -26.85 19.18
N THR A 33 -2.85 -26.01 20.18
CA THR A 33 -2.32 -24.65 20.04
C THR A 33 -0.94 -24.79 19.38
N ILE A 34 -0.94 -24.90 18.05
CA ILE A 34 0.27 -24.91 17.27
C ILE A 34 0.78 -23.48 17.33
N HIS A 35 1.84 -23.26 18.10
CA HIS A 35 2.71 -22.10 17.97
C HIS A 35 3.26 -22.08 16.53
N GLY A 36 2.47 -21.56 15.60
CA GLY A 36 2.93 -21.25 14.25
C GLY A 36 4.06 -20.24 14.39
N LYS A 37 5.21 -20.52 13.76
CA LYS A 37 6.36 -19.62 13.79
C LYS A 37 5.89 -18.21 13.45
N PRO A 38 6.27 -17.19 14.24
CA PRO A 38 5.76 -15.84 14.07
C PRO A 38 6.06 -15.36 12.65
N PHE A 39 5.06 -14.81 11.97
CA PHE A 39 5.31 -13.96 10.81
C PHE A 39 6.13 -12.78 11.33
N THR A 40 7.41 -12.79 11.00
CA THR A 40 8.34 -11.84 11.56
C THR A 40 8.17 -10.51 10.86
N VAL A 41 8.40 -9.42 11.60
CA VAL A 41 8.43 -8.06 11.03
C VAL A 41 9.35 -8.02 9.80
N TRP A 42 10.39 -8.85 9.77
CA TRP A 42 11.29 -9.08 8.63
C TRP A 42 10.60 -9.47 7.32
N THR A 43 9.61 -10.35 7.34
CA THR A 43 8.92 -10.75 6.11
C THR A 43 8.00 -9.64 5.62
N ALA A 44 7.31 -8.93 6.53
CA ALA A 44 6.53 -7.73 6.19
C ALA A 44 7.41 -6.62 5.60
N MET A 45 8.60 -6.41 6.18
CA MET A 45 9.61 -5.48 5.68
C MET A 45 10.11 -5.89 4.29
N GLY A 46 10.40 -7.18 4.07
CA GLY A 46 10.86 -7.68 2.77
C GLY A 46 9.83 -7.50 1.67
N ILE A 47 8.56 -7.78 1.96
CA ILE A 47 7.45 -7.52 1.02
C ILE A 47 7.31 -6.02 0.75
N GLY A 48 7.31 -5.18 1.79
CA GLY A 48 7.20 -3.73 1.62
C GLY A 48 8.37 -3.14 0.83
N HIS A 49 9.60 -3.57 1.11
CA HIS A 49 10.78 -3.15 0.36
C HIS A 49 10.73 -3.61 -1.10
N SER A 50 10.34 -4.87 -1.34
CA SER A 50 10.17 -5.40 -2.69
C SER A 50 9.13 -4.60 -3.50
N ILE A 51 8.00 -4.23 -2.89
CA ILE A 51 6.96 -3.41 -3.55
C ILE A 51 7.50 -2.02 -3.91
N THR A 52 8.26 -1.38 -3.02
CA THR A 52 8.82 -0.03 -3.27
C THR A 52 9.87 0.00 -4.38
N ASN A 53 10.60 -1.11 -4.56
CA ASN A 53 11.57 -1.35 -5.63
C ASN A 53 12.46 -0.13 -5.96
N THR A 54 13.06 0.45 -4.93
CA THR A 54 13.80 1.74 -5.00
C THR A 54 14.86 1.78 -6.09
N ALA A 55 15.58 0.68 -6.31
CA ALA A 55 16.63 0.59 -7.32
C ALA A 55 16.10 0.90 -8.74
N ILE A 56 14.98 0.29 -9.14
CA ILE A 56 14.39 0.51 -10.48
C ILE A 56 13.95 1.95 -10.65
N THR A 57 13.23 2.48 -9.66
CA THR A 57 12.72 3.84 -9.71
C THR A 57 13.85 4.86 -9.86
N LEU A 58 14.99 4.64 -9.21
CA LEU A 58 16.16 5.50 -9.34
C LEU A 58 16.85 5.39 -10.70
N ILE A 59 17.03 4.17 -11.21
CA ILE A 59 17.66 3.94 -12.52
C ILE A 59 16.81 4.54 -13.65
N VAL A 60 15.50 4.28 -13.64
CA VAL A 60 14.56 4.81 -14.64
C VAL A 60 14.41 6.32 -14.48
N GLY A 61 14.30 6.80 -13.23
CA GLY A 61 14.19 8.22 -12.92
C GLY A 61 15.42 9.03 -13.33
N LEU A 62 16.61 8.41 -13.34
CA LEU A 62 17.89 9.07 -13.63
C LEU A 62 17.86 9.84 -14.95
N ALA A 63 17.34 9.23 -16.01
CA ALA A 63 17.27 9.85 -17.33
C ALA A 63 16.46 11.15 -17.31
N SER A 64 15.26 11.10 -16.73
CA SER A 64 14.36 12.26 -16.66
C SER A 64 14.92 13.35 -15.74
N GLY A 65 15.46 13.00 -14.59
CA GLY A 65 15.99 14.01 -13.67
C GLY A 65 17.31 14.62 -14.14
N ALA A 66 18.13 13.87 -14.86
CA ALA A 66 19.41 14.36 -15.35
C ALA A 66 19.21 15.39 -16.48
N ALA A 67 18.15 15.21 -17.29
CA ALA A 67 17.71 16.19 -18.28
C ALA A 67 17.17 17.50 -17.66
N LEU A 68 16.58 17.45 -16.45
CA LEU A 68 15.90 18.60 -15.84
C LEU A 68 16.78 19.45 -14.92
N GLY A 69 17.71 18.83 -14.18
CA GLY A 69 18.50 19.54 -13.17
C GLY A 69 19.81 18.88 -12.80
N GLY A 70 20.22 17.85 -13.54
CA GLY A 70 21.50 17.17 -13.36
C GLY A 70 21.68 16.51 -11.97
N PRO A 71 22.94 16.25 -11.57
CA PRO A 71 23.25 15.58 -10.30
C PRO A 71 22.75 16.27 -9.02
N PRO A 72 22.78 17.62 -8.90
CA PRO A 72 22.30 18.30 -7.68
C PRO A 72 20.82 18.03 -7.40
N LEU A 73 19.98 17.96 -8.44
CA LEU A 73 18.55 17.67 -8.29
C LEU A 73 18.33 16.31 -7.63
N PHE A 74 19.12 15.29 -7.97
CA PHE A 74 19.00 13.98 -7.35
C PHE A 74 19.48 13.94 -5.92
N ILE A 75 20.62 14.56 -5.61
CA ILE A 75 21.18 14.49 -4.27
C ILE A 75 20.29 15.27 -3.29
N TYR A 76 19.99 16.54 -3.58
CA TYR A 76 19.17 17.37 -2.71
C TYR A 76 17.70 16.97 -2.76
N GLY A 77 17.19 16.61 -3.94
CA GLY A 77 15.83 16.13 -4.11
C GLY A 77 15.60 14.82 -3.35
N PHE A 78 16.53 13.88 -3.38
CA PHE A 78 16.40 12.63 -2.62
C PHE A 78 16.37 12.88 -1.11
N ILE A 79 17.22 13.77 -0.58
CA ILE A 79 17.21 14.12 0.84
C ILE A 79 15.88 14.73 1.26
N ILE A 80 15.38 15.70 0.49
CA ILE A 80 14.08 16.33 0.74
C ILE A 80 12.95 15.28 0.67
N MET A 81 12.94 14.44 -0.37
CA MET A 81 11.95 13.39 -0.54
C MET A 81 12.01 12.32 0.55
N ALA A 82 13.20 12.00 1.07
CA ALA A 82 13.35 11.09 2.19
C ALA A 82 12.70 11.66 3.46
N ILE A 83 12.92 12.94 3.77
CA ILE A 83 12.28 13.63 4.90
C ILE A 83 10.75 13.60 4.76
N ILE A 84 10.25 13.89 3.57
CA ILE A 84 8.81 13.83 3.28
C ILE A 84 8.28 12.40 3.41
N ALA A 85 9.01 11.39 2.91
CA ALA A 85 8.62 9.99 3.04
C ALA A 85 8.55 9.55 4.51
N PHE A 86 9.46 10.01 5.37
CA PHE A 86 9.38 9.78 6.81
C PHE A 86 8.17 10.47 7.43
N ALA A 87 7.85 11.71 7.02
CA ALA A 87 6.64 12.39 7.49
C ALA A 87 5.37 11.61 7.09
N VAL A 88 5.27 11.14 5.83
CA VAL A 88 4.17 10.29 5.37
C VAL A 88 4.10 8.99 6.17
N ALA A 89 5.22 8.31 6.42
CA ALA A 89 5.26 7.08 7.21
C ALA A 89 4.84 7.27 8.67
N ILE A 90 5.23 8.38 9.30
CA ILE A 90 4.80 8.75 10.65
C ILE A 90 3.29 8.98 10.67
N SER A 91 2.78 9.82 9.77
CA SER A 91 1.35 10.15 9.67
C SER A 91 0.46 8.93 9.41
N LEU A 92 0.84 8.11 8.42
CA LEU A 92 0.11 6.87 8.12
C LEU A 92 0.27 5.83 9.24
N GLY A 93 1.44 5.78 9.88
CA GLY A 93 1.69 4.92 11.03
C GLY A 93 0.79 5.27 12.22
N GLU A 94 0.62 6.56 12.53
CA GLU A 94 -0.32 6.99 13.58
C GLU A 94 -1.76 6.59 13.26
N LEU A 95 -2.18 6.79 12.01
CA LEU A 95 -3.52 6.44 11.56
C LEU A 95 -3.74 4.92 11.62
N ALA A 96 -2.78 4.12 11.15
CA ALA A 96 -2.84 2.66 11.21
C ALA A 96 -2.80 2.11 12.65
N SER A 97 -2.18 2.82 13.58
CA SER A 97 -2.12 2.44 15.00
C SER A 97 -3.41 2.78 15.75
N ALA A 98 -3.99 3.94 15.46
CA ALA A 98 -5.21 4.44 16.08
C ALA A 98 -6.46 3.76 15.52
N LEU A 99 -6.50 3.53 14.20
CA LEU A 99 -7.61 2.90 13.49
C LEU A 99 -7.09 1.67 12.72
N PRO A 100 -6.80 0.56 13.44
CA PRO A 100 -6.44 -0.69 12.78
C PRO A 100 -7.68 -1.23 12.06
N HIS A 101 -7.92 -0.81 10.82
CA HIS A 101 -9.04 -1.36 10.06
C HIS A 101 -8.60 -2.70 9.46
N SER A 102 -9.35 -3.74 9.79
CA SER A 102 -9.14 -5.10 9.35
C SER A 102 -9.38 -5.19 7.83
N GLY A 103 -8.31 -5.36 7.05
CA GLY A 103 -8.45 -6.13 5.83
C GLY A 103 -8.97 -7.51 6.25
N GLY A 104 -10.29 -7.74 6.15
CA GLY A 104 -11.05 -8.87 6.75
C GLY A 104 -10.69 -10.27 6.26
N GLN A 105 -9.41 -10.63 6.30
CA GLN A 105 -8.82 -11.83 5.71
C GLN A 105 -8.34 -12.82 6.77
N TYR A 106 -7.98 -12.35 7.98
CA TYR A 106 -7.53 -13.24 9.05
C TYR A 106 -8.70 -13.98 9.73
N TYR A 107 -9.82 -13.28 9.96
CA TYR A 107 -10.99 -13.83 10.65
C TYR A 107 -11.76 -14.84 9.78
N CYS A 108 -12.00 -14.51 8.50
CA CYS A 108 -12.73 -15.38 7.59
C CYS A 108 -11.97 -16.68 7.27
N VAL A 109 -10.63 -16.68 7.17
CA VAL A 109 -9.87 -17.90 6.89
C VAL A 109 -9.72 -18.81 8.11
N ALA A 110 -9.73 -18.25 9.31
CA ALA A 110 -9.74 -19.04 10.54
C ALA A 110 -11.07 -19.78 10.75
N VAL A 111 -12.19 -19.27 10.22
CA VAL A 111 -13.54 -19.82 10.45
C VAL A 111 -14.00 -20.78 9.34
N LEU A 112 -13.50 -20.68 8.10
CA LEU A 112 -14.06 -21.39 6.93
C LEU A 112 -13.26 -22.59 6.36
N ALA A 113 -12.06 -22.94 6.88
CA ALA A 113 -11.19 -23.96 6.24
C ALA A 113 -11.36 -25.41 6.80
N PRO A 114 -11.31 -26.48 5.96
CA PRO A 114 -11.46 -27.88 6.36
C PRO A 114 -10.26 -28.44 7.16
N PRO A 115 -10.44 -29.51 7.96
CA PRO A 115 -9.46 -30.00 8.95
C PRO A 115 -8.07 -30.34 8.40
N SER A 116 -8.01 -30.73 7.13
CA SER A 116 -6.82 -31.33 6.49
C SER A 116 -5.82 -30.31 5.94
N CYS A 117 -6.28 -29.11 5.55
CA CYS A 117 -5.46 -28.08 4.88
C CYS A 117 -5.47 -26.70 5.57
N ARG A 118 -6.24 -26.55 6.66
CA ARG A 118 -6.34 -25.34 7.49
C ARG A 118 -5.00 -24.75 7.92
N ARG A 119 -3.97 -25.58 8.11
CA ARG A 119 -2.64 -25.15 8.55
C ARG A 119 -1.83 -24.44 7.46
N PHE A 120 -2.01 -24.78 6.19
CA PHE A 120 -1.28 -24.17 5.08
C PHE A 120 -1.99 -22.94 4.52
N LEU A 121 -3.33 -22.98 4.43
CA LEU A 121 -4.13 -21.85 3.96
C LEU A 121 -4.22 -20.73 5.01
N SER A 122 -4.37 -21.05 6.30
CA SER A 122 -4.22 -20.05 7.38
C SER A 122 -2.79 -19.49 7.47
N TYR A 123 -1.79 -20.29 7.06
CA TYR A 123 -0.39 -19.85 6.98
C TYR A 123 -0.18 -18.82 5.87
N VAL A 124 -0.69 -19.04 4.65
CA VAL A 124 -0.56 -18.09 3.53
C VAL A 124 -1.41 -16.81 3.71
N THR A 125 -2.61 -16.92 4.30
CA THR A 125 -3.45 -15.74 4.56
C THR A 125 -3.03 -15.01 5.85
N GLY A 126 -2.46 -15.73 6.82
CA GLY A 126 -1.72 -15.16 7.94
C GLY A 126 -0.46 -14.42 7.49
N ILE A 127 0.30 -14.96 6.53
CA ILE A 127 1.52 -14.34 5.96
C ILE A 127 1.32 -12.91 5.42
N VAL A 128 0.09 -12.44 5.19
CA VAL A 128 -0.13 -11.04 4.78
C VAL A 128 -1.00 -10.25 5.79
N GLY A 129 -1.56 -10.93 6.80
CA GLY A 129 -2.46 -10.31 7.79
C GLY A 129 -2.08 -10.52 9.27
N SER A 130 -1.08 -11.34 9.60
CA SER A 130 -0.78 -11.78 10.98
C SER A 130 0.40 -11.02 11.59
N ASN A 131 0.21 -9.73 11.80
CA ASN A 131 1.03 -9.01 12.76
C ASN A 131 0.49 -9.27 14.17
N HIS A 132 1.26 -9.97 15.03
CA HIS A 132 0.95 -10.04 16.46
C HIS A 132 0.98 -8.59 17.00
N ASN A 133 -0.19 -8.02 17.31
CA ASN A 133 -0.44 -6.58 17.52
C ASN A 133 -0.32 -5.72 16.24
N PRO A 134 -1.32 -5.69 15.34
CA PRO A 134 -1.30 -4.87 14.12
C PRO A 134 -1.09 -3.38 14.42
N ARG A 135 -1.61 -2.92 15.56
CA ARG A 135 -1.44 -1.55 16.08
C ARG A 135 0.03 -1.13 16.30
N ARG A 136 0.97 -2.06 16.46
CA ARG A 136 2.42 -1.78 16.64
C ARG A 136 3.25 -2.15 15.41
N ASN A 137 2.96 -3.27 14.76
CA ASN A 137 3.83 -3.77 13.70
C ASN A 137 3.60 -3.07 12.37
N ILE A 138 2.35 -2.66 12.05
CA ILE A 138 2.06 -1.95 10.79
C ILE A 138 2.83 -0.62 10.74
N PRO A 139 2.78 0.24 11.78
CA PRO A 139 3.56 1.48 11.79
C PRO A 139 5.07 1.25 11.74
N GLN A 140 5.58 0.23 12.45
CA GLN A 140 7.00 -0.12 12.41
C GLN A 140 7.46 -0.61 11.04
N ALA A 141 6.65 -1.43 10.36
CA ALA A 141 6.95 -1.87 9.00
C ALA A 141 6.98 -0.70 8.01
N LEU A 142 6.05 0.26 8.13
CA LEU A 142 6.07 1.48 7.30
C LEU A 142 7.34 2.30 7.51
N LEU A 143 7.75 2.55 8.75
CA LEU A 143 8.98 3.30 9.03
C LEU A 143 10.23 2.58 8.52
N VAL A 144 10.33 1.27 8.75
CA VAL A 144 11.52 0.50 8.35
C VAL A 144 11.62 0.37 6.84
N THR A 145 10.50 0.23 6.13
CA THR A 145 10.51 0.20 4.65
C THR A 145 11.00 1.51 4.06
N VAL A 146 10.57 2.66 4.61
CA VAL A 146 11.10 3.98 4.21
C VAL A 146 12.57 4.14 4.59
N ALA A 147 12.97 3.70 5.78
CA ALA A 147 14.37 3.77 6.21
C ALA A 147 15.29 2.91 5.34
N LEU A 148 14.89 1.68 5.02
CA LEU A 148 15.62 0.80 4.11
C LEU A 148 15.66 1.36 2.71
N GLY A 149 14.55 1.90 2.19
CA GLY A 149 14.52 2.57 0.89
C GLY A 149 15.46 3.77 0.82
N THR A 150 15.54 4.57 1.89
CA THR A 150 16.45 5.71 1.99
C THR A 150 17.91 5.26 2.06
N ALA A 151 18.20 4.28 2.93
CA ALA A 151 19.55 3.76 3.16
C ALA A 151 20.12 3.00 1.95
N THR A 152 19.27 2.32 1.17
CA THR A 152 19.68 1.63 -0.06
C THR A 152 19.68 2.56 -1.27
N GLY A 153 18.75 3.50 -1.36
CA GLY A 153 18.63 4.42 -2.48
C GLY A 153 19.80 5.41 -2.58
N PHE A 154 20.27 5.95 -1.44
CA PHE A 154 21.34 6.95 -1.45
C PHE A 154 22.67 6.43 -2.04
N PRO A 155 23.20 5.25 -1.63
CA PRO A 155 24.38 4.66 -2.25
C PRO A 155 24.18 4.34 -3.74
N ILE A 156 22.98 3.90 -4.13
CA ILE A 156 22.68 3.59 -5.54
C ILE A 156 22.78 4.87 -6.37
N ILE A 157 22.17 5.98 -5.95
CA ILE A 157 22.28 7.26 -6.65
C ILE A 157 23.75 7.68 -6.78
N LEU A 158 24.50 7.62 -5.68
CA LEU A 158 25.90 8.02 -5.68
C LEU A 158 26.73 7.16 -6.64
N ALA A 159 26.54 5.84 -6.63
CA ALA A 159 27.21 4.93 -7.54
C ALA A 159 26.86 5.23 -9.01
N LEU A 160 25.58 5.45 -9.33
CA LEU A 160 25.14 5.76 -10.69
C LEU A 160 25.78 7.05 -11.21
N PHE A 161 25.84 8.12 -10.40
CA PHE A 161 26.44 9.39 -10.82
C PHE A 161 27.96 9.35 -10.90
N LEU A 162 28.64 8.62 -10.01
CA LEU A 162 30.10 8.47 -10.07
C LEU A 162 30.55 7.59 -11.23
N SER A 163 29.69 6.67 -11.68
CA SER A 163 29.99 5.73 -12.76
C SER A 163 29.47 6.16 -14.14
N ALA A 164 28.62 7.18 -14.25
CA ALA A 164 28.07 7.67 -15.52
C ALA A 164 28.95 8.79 -16.13
N PRO A 165 29.68 8.54 -17.23
CA PRO A 165 30.63 9.49 -17.81
C PRO A 165 29.99 10.61 -18.64
N SER A 166 28.73 10.50 -19.09
CA SER A 166 28.02 11.60 -19.75
C SER A 166 26.50 11.47 -19.64
N VAL A 167 25.84 12.49 -19.09
CA VAL A 167 24.38 12.56 -18.96
C VAL A 167 23.68 12.57 -20.33
N GLU A 168 24.29 13.21 -21.32
CA GLU A 168 23.73 13.38 -22.66
C GLU A 168 23.53 12.04 -23.39
N THR A 169 24.49 11.13 -23.28
CA THR A 169 24.41 9.79 -23.90
C THR A 169 23.29 8.95 -23.28
N ILE A 170 23.04 9.12 -21.98
CA ILE A 170 21.97 8.41 -21.26
C ILE A 170 20.60 8.93 -21.66
N VAL A 171 20.42 10.26 -21.71
CA VAL A 171 19.13 10.89 -22.03
C VAL A 171 18.71 10.61 -23.48
N ASN A 172 19.66 10.60 -24.41
CA ASN A 172 19.39 10.39 -25.83
C ASN A 172 19.33 8.90 -26.25
N SER A 173 19.63 7.97 -25.33
CA SER A 173 19.57 6.54 -25.63
C SER A 173 18.13 6.04 -25.65
N ALA A 174 17.83 5.10 -26.55
CA ALA A 174 16.53 4.42 -26.61
C ALA A 174 16.22 3.62 -25.33
N THR A 175 17.26 3.17 -24.61
CA THR A 175 17.14 2.42 -23.35
C THR A 175 18.04 3.01 -22.27
N PRO A 176 17.63 4.15 -21.66
CA PRO A 176 18.47 4.87 -20.70
C PRO A 176 18.94 4.01 -19.52
N SER A 177 18.08 3.11 -19.01
CA SER A 177 18.44 2.21 -17.90
C SER A 177 19.61 1.28 -18.22
N LEU A 178 19.66 0.75 -19.45
CA LEU A 178 20.71 -0.15 -19.91
C LEU A 178 21.98 0.63 -20.23
N GLN A 179 21.83 1.80 -20.86
CA GLN A 179 22.94 2.68 -21.22
C GLN A 179 23.79 3.05 -20.00
N ILE A 180 23.16 3.35 -18.86
CA ILE A 180 23.86 3.67 -17.61
C ILE A 180 24.79 2.53 -17.20
N PHE A 181 24.32 1.28 -17.25
CA PHE A 181 25.15 0.13 -16.89
C PHE A 181 26.24 -0.14 -17.93
N TYR A 182 25.93 0.06 -19.20
CA TYR A 182 26.90 -0.08 -20.28
C TYR A 182 28.08 0.86 -20.10
N ASP A 183 27.80 2.13 -19.82
CA ASP A 183 28.82 3.14 -19.62
C ASP A 183 29.58 2.91 -18.29
N ALA A 184 28.88 2.52 -17.22
CA ALA A 184 29.49 2.20 -15.93
C ALA A 184 30.50 1.04 -16.00
N PHE A 185 30.27 0.05 -16.88
CA PHE A 185 31.16 -1.08 -17.09
C PHE A 185 32.14 -0.89 -18.26
N SER A 186 32.47 0.36 -18.61
CA SER A 186 33.42 0.67 -19.69
C SER A 186 33.03 0.00 -21.01
N GLN A 187 31.75 0.12 -21.41
CA GLN A 187 31.22 -0.39 -22.67
C GLN A 187 31.19 -1.93 -22.78
N ASN A 188 31.11 -2.62 -21.64
CA ASN A 188 30.95 -4.08 -21.61
C ASN A 188 29.45 -4.48 -21.62
N THR A 189 28.98 -4.97 -22.77
CA THR A 189 27.59 -5.39 -22.97
C THR A 189 27.17 -6.55 -22.06
N ALA A 190 28.06 -7.51 -21.79
CA ALA A 190 27.73 -8.69 -21.00
C ALA A 190 27.47 -8.33 -19.53
N ALA A 191 28.30 -7.46 -18.96
CA ALA A 191 28.13 -6.96 -17.59
C ALA A 191 26.86 -6.12 -17.45
N ALA A 192 26.58 -5.24 -18.41
CA ALA A 192 25.38 -4.41 -18.43
C ALA A 192 24.09 -5.23 -18.50
N LEU A 193 24.04 -6.23 -19.39
CA LEU A 193 22.91 -7.15 -19.51
C LEU A 193 22.72 -8.00 -18.25
N GLY A 194 23.82 -8.48 -17.64
CA GLY A 194 23.77 -9.22 -16.39
C GLY A 194 23.09 -8.42 -15.27
N LEU A 195 23.50 -7.18 -15.06
CA LEU A 195 22.92 -6.32 -14.02
C LEU A 195 21.47 -5.92 -14.36
N GLN A 196 21.18 -5.59 -15.62
CA GLN A 196 19.83 -5.27 -16.08
C GLN A 196 18.86 -6.46 -15.88
N SER A 197 19.33 -7.69 -16.03
CA SER A 197 18.51 -8.90 -15.81
C SER A 197 18.11 -9.08 -14.35
N ILE A 198 19.02 -8.81 -13.39
CA ILE A 198 18.75 -8.86 -11.95
C ILE A 198 17.68 -7.84 -11.57
N VAL A 199 17.80 -6.64 -12.15
CA VAL A 199 16.84 -5.54 -11.96
C VAL A 199 15.45 -5.94 -12.48
N LEU A 200 15.37 -6.60 -13.65
CA LEU A 200 14.10 -7.10 -14.20
C LEU A 200 13.46 -8.18 -13.32
N VAL A 201 14.24 -9.12 -12.77
CA VAL A 201 13.74 -10.14 -11.84
C VAL A 201 13.17 -9.50 -10.56
N SER A 202 13.84 -8.47 -10.04
CA SER A 202 13.32 -7.68 -8.90
C SER A 202 11.99 -6.99 -9.25
N ALA A 203 11.86 -6.45 -10.47
CA ALA A 203 10.62 -5.85 -10.96
C ALA A 203 9.45 -6.84 -10.94
N ALA A 204 9.69 -8.07 -11.41
CA ALA A 204 8.66 -9.12 -11.42
C ALA A 204 8.16 -9.43 -9.99
N GLY A 205 9.06 -9.48 -9.01
CA GLY A 205 8.70 -9.64 -7.59
C GLY A 205 7.82 -8.50 -7.07
N ALA A 206 8.18 -7.25 -7.39
CA ALA A 206 7.41 -6.07 -7.00
C ALA A 206 5.99 -6.09 -7.59
N ILE A 207 5.86 -6.47 -8.87
CA ILE A 207 4.58 -6.57 -9.58
C ILE A 207 3.67 -7.58 -8.86
N ILE A 208 4.17 -8.76 -8.49
CA ILE A 208 3.36 -9.76 -7.76
C ILE A 208 2.81 -9.17 -6.45
N GLY A 209 3.64 -8.40 -5.72
CA GLY A 209 3.22 -7.71 -4.50
C GLY A 209 2.11 -6.68 -4.75
N ILE A 210 2.27 -5.83 -5.77
CA ILE A 210 1.29 -4.81 -6.16
C ILE A 210 -0.03 -5.46 -6.61
N HIS A 211 0.03 -6.53 -7.38
CA HIS A 211 -1.13 -7.30 -7.84
C HIS A 211 -1.89 -7.99 -6.69
N THR A 212 -1.15 -8.44 -5.67
CA THR A 212 -1.74 -8.97 -4.45
C THR A 212 -2.41 -7.87 -3.64
N TRP A 213 -1.80 -6.69 -3.52
CA TRP A 213 -2.38 -5.57 -2.79
C TRP A 213 -3.66 -5.03 -3.47
N GLN A 214 -3.60 -4.77 -4.78
CA GLN A 214 -4.73 -4.20 -5.53
C GLN A 214 -5.97 -5.11 -5.50
N SER A 215 -5.79 -6.43 -5.60
CA SER A 215 -6.91 -7.39 -5.61
C SER A 215 -7.62 -7.44 -4.26
N ARG A 216 -6.87 -7.26 -3.17
CA ARG A 216 -7.40 -7.25 -1.80
C ARG A 216 -8.15 -5.97 -1.49
N ILE A 217 -7.67 -4.83 -1.96
CA ILE A 217 -8.40 -3.56 -1.86
C ILE A 217 -9.70 -3.66 -2.64
N ALA A 218 -9.64 -4.07 -3.92
CA ALA A 218 -10.83 -4.19 -4.76
C ALA A 218 -11.88 -5.12 -4.14
N TRP A 219 -11.43 -6.24 -3.58
CA TRP A 219 -12.29 -7.16 -2.85
C TRP A 219 -12.86 -6.55 -1.56
N ALA A 220 -12.06 -5.86 -0.74
CA ALA A 220 -12.53 -5.24 0.50
C ALA A 220 -13.64 -4.21 0.23
N PHE A 221 -13.40 -3.30 -0.72
CA PHE A 221 -14.39 -2.31 -1.16
C PHE A 221 -15.64 -2.94 -1.76
N SER A 222 -15.52 -4.10 -2.42
CA SER A 222 -16.68 -4.81 -2.96
C SER A 222 -17.59 -5.40 -1.87
N LYS A 223 -17.11 -5.66 -0.65
CA LYS A 223 -17.98 -6.07 0.46
C LYS A 223 -18.96 -4.97 0.85
N ASP A 224 -18.50 -3.74 0.80
CA ASP A 224 -19.26 -2.53 1.10
C ASP A 224 -20.09 -2.04 -0.10
N LYS A 225 -20.28 -2.91 -1.10
CA LYS A 225 -21.02 -2.65 -2.34
C LYS A 225 -20.49 -1.45 -3.14
N ALA A 226 -19.19 -1.14 -3.01
CA ALA A 226 -18.61 0.02 -3.69
C ALA A 226 -18.45 -0.14 -5.22
N PHE A 227 -18.55 -1.35 -5.78
CA PHE A 227 -18.36 -1.65 -7.21
C PHE A 227 -19.63 -2.13 -7.92
N PRO A 228 -19.78 -1.87 -9.24
CA PRO A 228 -20.78 -2.58 -10.04
C PRO A 228 -20.34 -4.05 -10.08
N PHE A 229 -21.27 -4.99 -9.90
CA PHE A 229 -20.95 -6.43 -9.72
C PHE A 229 -20.26 -6.80 -8.39
N HIS A 230 -20.47 -6.02 -7.33
CA HIS A 230 -19.97 -6.32 -5.98
C HIS A 230 -20.24 -7.76 -5.50
N ARG A 231 -21.34 -8.39 -5.94
CA ARG A 231 -21.68 -9.78 -5.59
C ARG A 231 -20.68 -10.81 -6.13
N PHE A 232 -20.04 -10.53 -7.26
CA PHE A 232 -19.00 -11.40 -7.84
C PHE A 232 -17.61 -10.99 -7.33
N LEU A 233 -17.36 -9.68 -7.23
CA LEU A 233 -16.09 -9.13 -6.78
C LEU A 233 -15.79 -9.43 -5.30
N SER A 234 -16.82 -9.61 -4.47
CA SER A 234 -16.68 -9.93 -3.04
C SER A 234 -16.48 -11.43 -2.76
N GLN A 235 -16.60 -12.28 -3.79
CA GLN A 235 -16.39 -13.72 -3.65
C GLN A 235 -14.91 -14.06 -3.56
N ILE A 236 -14.59 -14.98 -2.65
CA ILE A 236 -13.28 -15.62 -2.57
C ILE A 236 -13.39 -16.96 -3.32
N ALA A 237 -12.42 -17.26 -4.17
CA ALA A 237 -12.39 -18.51 -4.89
C ALA A 237 -12.29 -19.71 -3.91
N PRO A 238 -13.01 -20.81 -4.17
CA PRO A 238 -12.93 -22.02 -3.34
C PRO A 238 -11.51 -22.60 -3.34
N GLU A 239 -11.23 -23.47 -2.37
CA GLU A 239 -9.93 -24.15 -2.28
C GLU A 239 -9.59 -24.84 -3.62
N PRO A 240 -8.34 -24.75 -4.09
CA PRO A 240 -7.10 -24.42 -3.36
C PRO A 240 -6.66 -22.94 -3.41
N TYR A 241 -7.36 -22.07 -4.13
CA TYR A 241 -6.82 -20.74 -4.46
C TYR A 241 -6.96 -19.70 -3.35
N GLY A 242 -8.02 -19.75 -2.52
CA GLY A 242 -8.18 -18.93 -1.32
C GLY A 242 -8.03 -17.41 -1.51
N THR A 243 -8.18 -16.92 -2.74
CA THR A 243 -7.87 -15.54 -3.15
C THR A 243 -9.04 -14.94 -3.94
N PRO A 244 -9.21 -13.60 -3.93
CA PRO A 244 -10.30 -12.96 -4.65
C PRO A 244 -9.98 -12.86 -6.15
N ILE A 245 -10.13 -13.99 -6.87
CA ILE A 245 -9.78 -14.11 -8.29
C ILE A 245 -10.59 -13.14 -9.15
N TYR A 246 -11.90 -13.02 -8.90
CA TYR A 246 -12.76 -12.11 -9.68
C TYR A 246 -12.35 -10.64 -9.51
N ALA A 247 -12.02 -10.21 -8.28
CA ALA A 247 -11.49 -8.88 -8.02
C ALA A 247 -10.13 -8.67 -8.69
N HIS A 248 -9.29 -9.70 -8.72
CA HIS A 248 -7.99 -9.64 -9.39
C HIS A 248 -8.13 -9.49 -10.91
N ILE A 249 -8.95 -10.32 -11.57
CA ILE A 249 -9.19 -10.25 -13.02
C ILE A 249 -9.80 -8.89 -13.39
N TRP A 250 -10.75 -8.41 -12.59
CA TRP A 250 -11.37 -7.09 -12.79
C TRP A 250 -10.34 -5.95 -12.77
N SER A 251 -9.48 -5.91 -11.75
CA SER A 251 -8.42 -4.88 -11.64
C SER A 251 -7.37 -5.01 -12.75
N CYS A 252 -7.00 -6.23 -13.14
CA CYS A 252 -6.10 -6.48 -14.26
C CYS A 252 -6.71 -6.03 -15.60
N CYS A 253 -8.01 -6.24 -15.81
CA CYS A 253 -8.72 -5.79 -17.01
C CYS A 253 -8.65 -4.26 -17.14
N TRP A 254 -8.96 -3.54 -16.07
CA TRP A 254 -8.85 -2.08 -16.05
C TRP A 254 -7.42 -1.60 -16.26
N THR A 255 -6.43 -2.25 -15.65
CA THR A 255 -5.02 -1.94 -15.85
C THR A 255 -4.60 -2.14 -17.31
N ALA A 256 -5.08 -3.20 -17.96
CA ALA A 256 -4.81 -3.46 -19.38
C ALA A 256 -5.46 -2.41 -20.29
N VAL A 257 -6.72 -2.03 -20.03
CA VAL A 257 -7.43 -0.98 -20.78
C VAL A 257 -6.70 0.37 -20.68
N LEU A 258 -6.27 0.74 -19.47
CA LEU A 258 -5.46 1.95 -19.27
C LEU A 258 -4.08 1.83 -19.93
N GLY A 259 -3.50 0.61 -19.96
CA GLY A 259 -2.27 0.32 -20.68
C GLY A 259 -2.37 0.51 -22.19
N CYS A 260 -3.52 0.25 -22.80
CA CYS A 260 -3.75 0.50 -24.22
C CYS A 260 -3.61 1.98 -24.63
N ILE A 261 -3.72 2.93 -23.68
CA ILE A 261 -3.48 4.36 -23.93
C ILE A 261 -2.06 4.57 -24.46
N TYR A 262 -1.08 3.77 -24.01
CA TYR A 262 0.30 3.86 -24.47
C TYR A 262 0.43 3.66 -25.99
N MET A 263 -0.43 2.83 -26.60
CA MET A 263 -0.42 2.59 -28.05
C MET A 263 -0.88 3.82 -28.86
N GLY A 264 -1.74 4.66 -28.26
CA GLY A 264 -2.24 5.86 -28.91
C GLY A 264 -1.36 7.09 -28.65
N SER A 265 -0.90 7.25 -27.40
CA SER A 265 -0.03 8.36 -27.01
C SER A 265 0.79 8.02 -25.77
N GLN A 266 2.10 7.99 -25.94
CA GLN A 266 3.05 7.85 -24.83
C GLN A 266 2.94 9.03 -23.85
N LEU A 267 2.66 10.24 -24.34
CA LEU A 267 2.48 11.44 -23.52
C LEU A 267 1.25 11.33 -22.61
N ALA A 268 0.12 10.86 -23.15
CA ALA A 268 -1.10 10.64 -22.38
C ALA A 268 -0.89 9.55 -21.31
N PHE A 269 -0.21 8.46 -21.67
CA PHE A 269 0.11 7.40 -20.73
C PHE A 269 1.04 7.87 -19.60
N ASN A 270 2.11 8.61 -19.94
CA ASN A 270 3.03 9.16 -18.94
C ASN A 270 2.30 10.14 -18.00
N SER A 271 1.41 10.97 -18.53
CA SER A 271 0.58 11.88 -17.73
C SER A 271 -0.38 11.11 -16.81
N LEU A 272 -0.93 9.98 -17.26
CA LEU A 272 -1.74 9.09 -16.42
C LEU A 272 -0.94 8.48 -15.27
N VAL A 273 0.26 7.98 -15.54
CA VAL A 273 1.15 7.39 -14.52
C VAL A 273 1.53 8.44 -13.47
N SER A 274 1.96 9.64 -13.89
CA SER A 274 2.26 10.75 -12.98
C SER A 274 1.02 11.22 -12.20
N GLY A 275 -0.15 11.25 -12.84
CA GLY A 275 -1.42 11.53 -12.19
C GLY A 275 -1.79 10.50 -11.11
N GLY A 276 -1.47 9.22 -11.32
CA GLY A 276 -1.67 8.16 -10.33
C GLY A 276 -0.90 8.40 -9.02
N ILE A 277 0.35 8.84 -9.12
CA ILE A 277 1.17 9.22 -7.95
C ILE A 277 0.50 10.37 -7.19
N LEU A 278 -0.04 11.35 -7.92
CA LEU A 278 -0.67 12.51 -7.33
C LEU A 278 -2.03 12.18 -6.68
N LEU A 279 -2.83 11.33 -7.31
CA LEU A 279 -4.06 10.77 -6.72
C LEU A 279 -3.77 10.02 -5.41
N GLN A 280 -2.64 9.31 -5.34
CA GLN A 280 -2.20 8.66 -4.11
C GLN A 280 -1.91 9.66 -2.98
N TYR A 281 -1.25 10.78 -3.29
CA TYR A 281 -1.03 11.87 -2.32
C TYR A 281 -2.34 12.52 -1.87
N ILE A 282 -3.28 12.75 -2.80
CA ILE A 282 -4.60 13.29 -2.46
C ILE A 282 -5.35 12.34 -1.52
N ALA A 283 -5.32 11.03 -1.79
CA ALA A 283 -5.96 10.03 -0.95
C ALA A 283 -5.40 10.03 0.49
N TYR A 284 -4.07 10.04 0.65
CA TYR A 284 -3.43 10.12 1.97
C TYR A 284 -3.73 11.44 2.68
N SER A 285 -3.68 12.56 1.95
CA SER A 285 -3.99 13.88 2.50
C SER A 285 -5.44 14.04 2.91
N THR A 286 -6.38 13.36 2.23
CA THR A 286 -7.80 13.36 2.61
C THR A 286 -7.99 12.75 4.01
N CYS A 287 -7.37 11.59 4.27
CA CYS A 287 -7.41 10.96 5.59
C CYS A 287 -6.82 11.85 6.68
N ILE A 288 -5.69 12.51 6.40
CA ILE A 288 -5.02 13.42 7.34
C ILE A 288 -5.85 14.68 7.58
N ALA A 289 -6.46 15.24 6.54
CA ALA A 289 -7.34 16.40 6.65
C ALA A 289 -8.58 16.07 7.51
N CYS A 290 -9.20 14.91 7.31
CA CYS A 290 -10.30 14.43 8.15
C CYS A 290 -9.86 14.25 9.61
N LEU A 291 -8.68 13.70 9.85
CA LEU A 291 -8.08 13.57 11.19
C LEU A 291 -7.91 14.92 11.89
N LEU A 292 -7.38 15.91 11.19
CA LEU A 292 -7.17 17.27 11.74
C LEU A 292 -8.49 18.02 11.93
N TRP A 293 -9.47 17.85 11.02
CA TRP A 293 -10.80 18.44 11.13
C TRP A 293 -11.58 17.90 12.32
N HIS A 294 -11.57 16.57 12.52
CA HIS A 294 -12.27 15.94 13.64
C HIS A 294 -11.60 16.29 14.98
N GLY A 295 -10.29 16.52 14.94
CA GLY A 295 -9.45 16.86 16.07
C GLY A 295 -8.74 15.64 16.64
N ARG A 296 -7.41 15.70 16.69
CA ARG A 296 -6.54 14.62 17.21
C ARG A 296 -6.88 14.18 18.65
N SER A 297 -7.51 15.05 19.43
CA SER A 297 -7.89 14.78 20.83
C SER A 297 -9.11 13.87 20.98
N LYS A 298 -9.93 13.69 19.93
CA LYS A 298 -11.13 12.85 19.98
C LYS A 298 -10.88 11.38 19.62
N ILE A 299 -9.71 11.08 19.08
CA ILE A 299 -9.34 9.73 18.67
C ILE A 299 -8.54 9.09 19.79
N THR A 300 -8.84 7.82 20.08
CA THR A 300 -8.10 7.03 21.06
C THR A 300 -6.68 6.78 20.54
N PRO A 301 -5.64 7.28 21.25
CA PRO A 301 -4.26 7.12 20.79
C PRO A 301 -3.87 5.64 20.65
N GLY A 302 -3.26 5.31 19.51
CA GLY A 302 -2.64 4.01 19.31
C GLY A 302 -1.31 3.89 20.06
N PRO A 303 -0.76 2.66 20.21
CA PRO A 303 0.59 2.44 20.72
C PRO A 303 1.70 3.21 19.99
N PHE A 304 1.46 3.59 18.73
CA PHE A 304 2.35 4.42 17.92
C PHE A 304 1.64 5.77 17.67
N TRP A 305 1.77 6.68 18.63
CA TRP A 305 1.14 8.01 18.58
C TRP A 305 2.08 9.09 19.14
N PHE A 306 2.36 10.11 18.33
CA PHE A 306 3.24 11.22 18.64
C PHE A 306 2.46 12.54 18.67
N PRO A 307 2.27 13.15 19.86
CA PRO A 307 1.41 14.32 19.99
C PRO A 307 1.93 15.54 19.22
N LYS A 308 3.24 15.82 19.27
CA LYS A 308 3.85 16.97 18.56
C LYS A 308 4.40 16.58 17.19
N LEU A 309 5.22 15.54 17.14
CA LEU A 309 5.91 15.11 15.91
C LEU A 309 4.94 14.60 14.85
N GLY A 310 3.87 13.89 15.24
CA GLY A 310 2.81 13.48 14.31
C GLY A 310 2.01 14.65 13.74
N LEU A 311 1.81 15.72 14.52
CA LEU A 311 1.10 16.91 14.03
C LEU A 311 1.95 17.66 13.01
N VAL A 312 3.25 17.80 13.28
CA VAL A 312 4.20 18.37 12.32
C VAL A 312 4.23 17.52 11.04
N ALA A 313 4.33 16.20 11.17
CA ALA A 313 4.31 15.29 10.03
C ALA A 313 3.02 15.45 9.19
N ASN A 314 1.86 15.50 9.84
CA ASN A 314 0.58 15.71 9.16
C ASN A 314 0.54 17.02 8.37
N ILE A 315 1.03 18.13 8.95
CA ILE A 315 1.09 19.43 8.27
C ILE A 315 2.07 19.36 7.09
N VAL A 316 3.25 18.75 7.27
CA VAL A 316 4.25 18.59 6.20
C VAL A 316 3.67 17.82 5.02
N VAL A 317 2.92 16.73 5.26
CA VAL A 317 2.29 15.95 4.20
C VAL A 317 1.24 16.75 3.44
N LEU A 318 0.41 17.53 4.14
CA LEU A 318 -0.60 18.39 3.50
C LEU A 318 0.05 19.49 2.65
N VAL A 319 1.05 20.19 3.20
CA VAL A 319 1.79 21.23 2.47
C VAL A 319 2.51 20.64 1.26
N TRP A 320 3.18 19.49 1.42
CA TRP A 320 3.84 18.80 0.32
C TRP A 320 2.85 18.38 -0.76
N THR A 321 1.67 17.90 -0.39
CA THR A 321 0.63 17.52 -1.36
C THR A 321 0.18 18.72 -2.18
N LEU A 322 0.02 19.90 -1.57
CA LEU A 322 -0.30 21.14 -2.30
C LEU A 322 0.81 21.55 -3.26
N ILE A 323 2.07 21.46 -2.83
CA ILE A 323 3.23 21.74 -3.68
C ILE A 323 3.25 20.75 -4.85
N ALA A 324 3.15 19.43 -4.58
CA ALA A 324 3.15 18.41 -5.61
C ALA A 324 2.00 18.60 -6.61
N LEU A 325 0.80 18.96 -6.16
CA LEU A 325 -0.36 19.26 -7.01
C LEU A 325 -0.08 20.36 -8.03
N VAL A 326 0.56 21.45 -7.60
CA VAL A 326 0.86 22.59 -8.48
C VAL A 326 2.00 22.25 -9.43
N PHE A 327 3.12 21.75 -8.90
CA PHE A 327 4.34 21.56 -9.69
C PHE A 327 4.24 20.40 -10.69
N TYR A 328 3.48 19.34 -10.41
CA TYR A 328 3.25 18.26 -11.38
C TYR A 328 2.36 18.68 -12.56
N CYS A 329 1.57 19.74 -12.39
CA CYS A 329 0.74 20.31 -13.46
C CYS A 329 1.53 21.28 -14.35
N PHE A 330 2.76 21.65 -13.99
CA PHE A 330 3.59 22.52 -14.81
C PHE A 330 4.30 21.75 -15.93
N PRO A 331 4.52 22.40 -17.09
CA PRO A 331 5.28 21.80 -18.18
C PRO A 331 6.76 21.64 -17.80
N SER A 332 7.39 20.59 -18.31
CA SER A 332 8.79 20.25 -18.01
C SER A 332 9.80 21.09 -18.80
N PHE A 333 9.37 21.74 -19.89
CA PHE A 333 10.24 22.49 -20.80
C PHE A 333 9.59 23.81 -21.25
N ILE A 334 10.44 24.76 -21.63
CA ILE A 334 10.07 26.04 -22.27
C ILE A 334 10.83 26.08 -23.61
N PRO A 335 10.22 26.46 -24.75
CA PRO A 335 8.82 26.88 -24.95
C PRO A 335 7.81 25.73 -24.82
N VAL A 336 6.55 26.08 -24.49
CA VAL A 336 5.47 25.10 -24.30
C VAL A 336 4.90 24.65 -25.63
N GLU A 337 5.13 23.39 -25.98
CA GLU A 337 4.53 22.73 -27.13
C GLU A 337 3.47 21.72 -26.65
N ALA A 338 2.42 21.50 -27.45
CA ALA A 338 1.34 20.57 -27.09
C ALA A 338 1.86 19.14 -26.83
N ASP A 339 2.89 18.72 -27.57
CA ASP A 339 3.47 17.39 -27.46
C ASP A 339 4.45 17.24 -26.28
N LEU A 340 4.73 18.32 -25.54
CA LEU A 340 5.66 18.36 -24.40
C LEU A 340 5.01 18.81 -23.09
N MET A 341 3.70 19.09 -23.10
CA MET A 341 2.96 19.55 -21.92
C MET A 341 2.60 18.40 -20.97
N SER A 342 2.62 18.66 -19.66
CA SER A 342 2.07 17.74 -18.65
C SER A 342 0.54 17.80 -18.65
N TYR A 343 -0.12 16.72 -19.04
CA TYR A 343 -1.59 16.60 -19.02
C TYR A 343 -2.13 16.04 -17.69
N VAL A 344 -1.32 16.07 -16.63
CA VAL A 344 -1.68 15.56 -15.30
C VAL A 344 -2.93 16.23 -14.74
N SER A 345 -3.10 17.54 -14.93
CA SER A 345 -4.29 18.28 -14.50
C SER A 345 -5.57 17.74 -15.14
N CYS A 346 -5.54 17.44 -16.45
CA CYS A 346 -6.65 16.83 -17.17
C CYS A 346 -6.99 15.43 -16.64
N VAL A 347 -5.97 14.62 -16.34
CA VAL A 347 -6.15 13.28 -15.75
C VAL A 347 -6.85 13.38 -14.39
N ILE A 348 -6.40 14.28 -13.51
CA ILE A 348 -7.01 14.48 -12.19
C ILE A 348 -8.48 14.85 -12.33
N VAL A 349 -8.79 15.87 -13.16
CA VAL A 349 -10.17 16.30 -13.40
C VAL A 349 -11.01 15.15 -13.95
N GLY A 350 -10.47 14.39 -14.91
CA GLY A 350 -11.16 13.22 -15.48
C GLY A 350 -11.48 12.15 -14.45
N VAL A 351 -10.55 11.82 -13.55
CA VAL A 351 -10.76 10.83 -12.49
C VAL A 351 -11.77 11.32 -11.45
N PHE A 352 -11.73 12.59 -11.06
CA PHE A 352 -12.72 13.17 -10.14
C PHE A 352 -14.12 13.23 -10.76
N LEU A 353 -14.23 13.61 -12.03
CA LEU A 353 -15.51 13.58 -12.75
C LEU A 353 -16.05 12.16 -12.84
N TYR A 354 -15.20 11.18 -13.18
CA TYR A 354 -15.59 9.78 -13.17
C TYR A 354 -16.10 9.33 -11.79
N ALA A 355 -15.37 9.65 -10.72
CA ALA A 355 -15.78 9.33 -9.35
C ALA A 355 -17.12 10.00 -8.96
N LEU A 356 -17.33 11.27 -9.36
CA LEU A 356 -18.56 12.01 -9.10
C LEU A 356 -19.75 11.40 -9.85
N VAL A 357 -19.59 11.14 -11.15
CA VAL A 357 -20.62 10.48 -11.98
C VAL A 357 -20.96 9.11 -11.39
N TYR A 358 -19.95 8.34 -11.01
CA TYR A 358 -20.13 7.03 -10.39
C TYR A 358 -20.87 7.12 -9.05
N TRP A 359 -20.52 8.08 -8.20
CA TRP A 359 -21.20 8.33 -6.93
C TRP A 359 -22.68 8.70 -7.12
N VAL A 360 -22.99 9.60 -8.05
CA VAL A 360 -24.37 10.04 -8.32
C VAL A 360 -25.21 8.93 -8.98
N ALA A 361 -24.61 8.16 -9.89
CA ALA A 361 -25.30 7.10 -10.61
C ALA A 361 -25.56 5.88 -9.73
N PHE A 362 -24.54 5.42 -8.99
CA PHE A 362 -24.55 4.13 -8.27
C PHE A 362 -24.25 4.28 -6.77
N GLY A 363 -23.14 4.97 -6.43
CA GLY A 363 -22.62 5.00 -5.06
C GLY A 363 -23.64 5.45 -4.00
N ARG A 364 -24.36 6.56 -4.25
CA ARG A 364 -25.33 7.12 -3.29
C ARG A 364 -26.50 6.20 -2.95
N LYS A 365 -26.78 5.18 -3.78
CA LYS A 365 -27.93 4.28 -3.62
C LYS A 365 -27.53 2.96 -2.95
N GLU A 366 -26.34 2.46 -3.26
CA GLU A 366 -25.92 1.08 -2.93
C GLU A 366 -24.77 1.00 -1.93
N TYR A 367 -23.94 2.05 -1.80
CA TYR A 367 -22.76 2.04 -0.93
C TYR A 367 -23.17 2.01 0.55
N GLN A 368 -22.59 1.07 1.30
CA GLN A 368 -22.79 0.95 2.74
C GLN A 368 -21.50 1.35 3.45
N THR A 369 -21.57 2.28 4.39
CA THR A 369 -20.41 2.65 5.19
C THR A 369 -20.01 1.48 6.09
N PRO A 370 -18.71 1.15 6.20
CA PRO A 370 -18.25 0.12 7.13
C PRO A 370 -18.69 0.44 8.55
N GLU A 371 -19.23 -0.54 9.26
CA GLU A 371 -19.52 -0.39 10.68
C GLU A 371 -18.20 -0.27 11.46
N PRO A 372 -18.08 0.66 12.43
CA PRO A 372 -16.87 0.77 13.24
C PRO A 372 -16.69 -0.51 14.06
N GLU A 373 -15.66 -1.30 13.74
CA GLU A 373 -15.23 -2.42 14.59
C GLU A 373 -14.86 -1.88 15.97
N GLN A 374 -15.70 -2.17 16.98
CA GLN A 374 -15.36 -1.94 18.38
C GLN A 374 -14.26 -2.94 18.78
N TYR A 375 -13.03 -2.46 18.85
CA TYR A 375 -11.94 -3.19 19.49
C TYR A 375 -12.08 -2.99 21.01
N ASP A 376 -12.75 -3.93 21.68
CA ASP A 376 -12.77 -4.04 23.15
C ASP A 376 -11.39 -4.47 23.70
#